data_AF-A0A7C6AKZ4-F1
#
_entry.id   AF-A0A7C6AKZ4-F1
#
_cell.length_a   1.000
_cell.length_b   1.000
_cell.length_c   1.000
_cell.angle_alpha   90.00
_cell.angle_beta   90.00
_cell.angle_gamma   90.00
#
_symmetry.space_group_name_H-M   'P 1'
#
loop_
_entity.id
_entity.type
_entity.pdbx_description
1 polymer ?
#
loop_
_entity_poly.entity_id
_entity_poly.type
_entity_poly.pdbx_seq_one_letter_code
_entity_poly.pdbx_strand_id
1 'polypeptide(L)'
;MSVKPRFIMCICTGQCPGFKSLDLWELINTVRREMDVEYALVHPQLCVDDGDRFLKDYIKNDGLYIIGACDPKMQRKMMKEAFEAA
;
A
#
# COMPACT_ATOMS: atom_id res chain seq x y z
N MET A 1 -17.97 15.08 -5.28
CA MET A 1 -17.08 14.26 -6.12
C MET A 1 -16.67 13.07 -5.28
N SER A 2 -16.72 11.85 -5.81
CA SER A 2 -16.28 10.65 -5.08
C SER A 2 -14.76 10.72 -4.87
N VAL A 3 -14.30 10.49 -3.63
CA VAL A 3 -12.87 10.40 -3.32
C VAL A 3 -12.32 9.15 -4.01
N LYS A 4 -11.39 9.32 -4.95
CA LYS A 4 -10.74 8.19 -5.62
C LYS A 4 -9.73 7.55 -4.67
N PRO A 5 -9.68 6.21 -4.55
CA PRO A 5 -8.71 5.54 -3.70
C PRO A 5 -7.28 5.71 -4.22
N ARG A 6 -6.33 5.83 -3.29
CA ARG A 6 -4.89 5.80 -3.54
C ARG A 6 -4.38 4.39 -3.25
N PHE A 7 -3.77 3.73 -4.23
CA PHE A 7 -3.32 2.34 -4.10
C PHE A 7 -1.84 2.27 -3.70
N ILE A 8 -1.52 1.46 -2.68
CA ILE A 8 -0.18 1.19 -2.21
C ILE A 8 0.09 -0.31 -2.27
N MET A 9 1.11 -0.73 -3.03
CA MET A 9 1.56 -2.12 -3.06
C MET A 9 2.84 -2.30 -2.25
N CYS A 10 2.77 -3.12 -1.20
CA CYS A 10 3.91 -3.61 -0.44
C CYS A 10 4.31 -5.00 -0.94
N ILE A 11 5.53 -5.13 -1.47
CA ILE A 11 5.99 -6.38 -2.08
C ILE A 11 6.92 -7.22 -1.20
N CYS A 12 7.10 -6.85 0.07
CA CYS A 12 8.02 -7.51 1.01
C CYS A 12 9.38 -7.81 0.35
N THR A 13 10.06 -6.74 -0.08
CA THR A 13 11.34 -6.70 -0.81
C THR A 13 11.37 -7.40 -2.16
N GLY A 14 10.25 -7.97 -2.62
CA GLY A 14 10.18 -8.83 -3.81
C GLY A 14 10.80 -10.21 -3.57
N GLN A 15 11.27 -10.51 -2.36
CA GLN A 15 11.91 -11.78 -2.01
C GLN A 15 11.01 -12.72 -1.21
N CYS A 16 9.87 -12.22 -0.71
CA CYS A 16 8.91 -13.03 0.02
C CYS A 16 8.35 -14.14 -0.89
N PRO A 17 8.40 -15.43 -0.46
CA PRO A 17 7.84 -16.55 -1.24
C PRO A 17 6.38 -16.36 -1.61
N GLY A 18 5.60 -15.64 -0.79
CA GLY A 18 4.20 -15.33 -1.06
C GLY A 18 3.96 -14.45 -2.30
N PHE A 19 4.99 -13.76 -2.80
CA PHE A 19 4.93 -12.95 -4.02
C PHE A 19 5.69 -13.55 -5.20
N LYS A 20 6.23 -14.78 -5.08
CA LYS A 20 7.06 -15.39 -6.13
C LYS A 20 6.35 -15.50 -7.49
N SER A 21 5.05 -15.69 -7.49
CA SER A 21 4.22 -15.78 -8.70
C SER A 21 3.57 -14.47 -9.11
N LEU A 22 3.85 -13.38 -8.41
CA LEU A 22 3.25 -12.08 -8.71
C LEU A 22 4.08 -11.36 -9.77
N ASP A 23 3.46 -11.07 -10.92
CA ASP A 23 3.97 -10.02 -11.80
C ASP A 23 3.55 -8.65 -11.25
N LEU A 24 4.50 -8.00 -10.59
CA LEU A 24 4.28 -6.69 -9.98
C LEU A 24 3.87 -5.64 -11.02
N TRP A 25 4.48 -5.67 -12.20
CA TRP A 25 4.27 -4.63 -13.20
C TRP A 25 2.93 -4.82 -13.91
N GLU A 26 2.54 -6.06 -14.19
CA GLU A 26 1.20 -6.37 -14.65
C GLU A 26 0.16 -5.86 -13.64
N LEU A 27 0.26 -6.26 -12.36
CA LEU A 27 -0.67 -5.86 -11.32
C LEU A 27 -0.80 -4.32 -11.23
N ILE A 28 0.32 -3.60 -11.14
CA ILE A 28 0.30 -2.15 -10.96
C ILE A 28 -0.25 -1.44 -12.19
N ASN A 29 0.06 -1.91 -13.40
CA ASN A 29 -0.48 -1.31 -14.61
C ASN A 29 -1.98 -1.59 -14.76
N THR A 30 -2.46 -2.78 -14.39
CA THR A 30 -3.89 -3.08 -14.34
C THR A 30 -4.60 -2.17 -13.35
N VAL A 31 -4.08 -2.02 -12.13
CA VAL A 31 -4.66 -1.10 -11.14
C VAL A 31 -4.71 0.33 -11.67
N ARG A 32 -3.63 0.83 -12.28
CA ARG A 32 -3.57 2.22 -12.78
C ARG A 32 -4.47 2.49 -13.99
N ARG A 33 -4.69 1.49 -14.84
CA ARG A 33 -5.39 1.66 -16.12
C ARG A 33 -6.87 1.28 -16.05
N GLU A 34 -7.19 0.28 -15.24
CA GLU A 34 -8.49 -0.38 -15.25
C GLU A 34 -9.27 -0.13 -13.95
N MET A 35 -8.59 0.18 -12.85
CA MET A 35 -9.25 0.54 -11.60
C MET A 35 -9.37 2.06 -11.47
N ASP A 36 -10.48 2.53 -10.89
CA ASP A 36 -10.75 3.96 -10.68
C ASP A 36 -9.96 4.53 -9.49
N VAL A 37 -8.64 4.30 -9.47
CA VAL A 37 -7.71 4.84 -8.47
C VAL A 37 -7.23 6.23 -8.88
N GLU A 38 -6.84 7.04 -7.90
CA GLU A 38 -6.19 8.33 -8.17
C GLU A 38 -4.78 8.12 -8.74
N TYR A 39 -4.03 7.22 -8.11
CA TYR A 39 -2.73 6.75 -8.55
C TYR A 39 -2.35 5.47 -7.77
N ALA A 40 -1.28 4.81 -8.22
CA ALA A 40 -0.71 3.64 -7.58
C ALA A 40 0.79 3.85 -7.29
N LEU A 41 1.24 3.35 -6.15
CA LEU A 41 2.65 3.36 -5.74
C LEU A 41 3.09 1.99 -5.24
N VAL A 42 4.37 1.69 -5.42
CA VAL A 42 5.00 0.47 -4.90
C VAL A 42 6.00 0.87 -3.82
N HIS A 43 5.85 0.30 -2.63
CA HIS A 43 6.83 0.41 -1.56
C HIS A 43 7.50 -0.95 -1.32
N PRO A 44 8.84 -1.02 -1.17
CA PRO A 44 9.53 -2.29 -0.96
C PRO A 44 9.01 -3.06 0.26
N GLN A 45 8.80 -2.39 1.38
CA GLN A 45 8.29 -3.01 2.60
C GLN A 45 7.66 -1.96 3.53
N LEU A 46 6.42 -2.14 3.95
CA LEU A 46 5.73 -1.17 4.83
C LEU A 46 5.85 -1.51 6.33
N CYS A 47 6.18 -2.76 6.65
CA CYS A 47 6.20 -3.27 8.02
C CYS A 47 7.56 -3.10 8.72
N VAL A 48 8.28 -2.03 8.40
CA VAL A 48 9.64 -1.71 8.88
C VAL A 48 9.76 -0.20 9.13
N ASP A 49 10.81 0.24 9.82
CA ASP A 49 10.93 1.62 10.33
C ASP A 49 10.88 2.71 9.24
N ASP A 50 11.39 2.45 8.04
CA ASP A 50 11.30 3.39 6.91
C ASP A 50 9.90 3.39 6.29
N GLY A 51 9.26 2.21 6.20
CA GLY A 51 7.87 2.07 5.78
C GLY A 51 6.87 2.75 6.71
N ASP A 52 7.07 2.66 8.02
CA ASP A 52 6.27 3.38 9.02
C ASP A 52 6.42 4.90 8.88
N ARG A 53 7.65 5.38 8.75
CA ARG A 53 7.93 6.80 8.49
C ARG A 53 7.28 7.29 7.20
N PHE A 54 7.37 6.51 6.13
CA PHE A 54 6.68 6.79 4.87
C PHE A 54 5.16 6.92 5.08
N LEU A 55 4.53 5.97 5.76
CA LEU A 55 3.08 6.00 6.00
C LEU A 55 2.67 7.22 6.83
N LYS A 56 3.43 7.58 7.88
CA LYS A 56 3.19 8.76 8.72
C LYS A 56 3.31 10.08 7.95
N ASP A 57 4.23 10.16 6.99
CA ASP A 57 4.37 11.35 6.13
C ASP A 57 3.30 11.42 5.04
N TYR A 58 2.96 10.27 4.46
CA TYR A 58 2.15 10.17 3.25
C TYR A 58 0.64 10.11 3.52
N ILE A 59 0.19 9.43 4.58
CA ILE A 59 -1.23 9.34 4.92
C ILE A 59 -1.74 10.70 5.42
N LYS A 60 -2.95 11.06 4.98
CA LYS A 60 -3.70 12.28 5.32
C LYS A 60 -5.16 11.92 5.62
N ASN A 61 -5.81 12.67 6.51
CA ASN A 61 -7.21 12.49 6.92
C ASN A 61 -8.30 12.62 5.83
N ASP A 62 -7.95 13.06 4.62
CA ASP A 62 -8.89 13.34 3.53
C ASP A 62 -8.89 12.27 2.42
N GLY A 63 -8.10 11.21 2.56
CA GLY A 63 -7.90 10.18 1.52
C GLY A 63 -8.53 8.83 1.83
N LEU A 64 -8.91 8.10 0.78
CA LEU A 64 -9.17 6.66 0.84
C LEU A 64 -7.92 5.91 0.38
N TYR A 65 -7.40 5.00 1.18
CA TYR A 65 -6.19 4.23 0.87
C TYR A 65 -6.51 2.74 0.75
N ILE A 66 -6.04 2.11 -0.32
CA ILE A 66 -6.09 0.66 -0.51
C ILE A 66 -4.67 0.14 -0.48
N ILE A 67 -4.36 -0.74 0.47
CA ILE A 67 -3.00 -1.26 0.66
C ILE A 67 -2.99 -2.76 0.33
N GLY A 68 -2.32 -3.12 -0.77
CA GLY A 68 -1.96 -4.49 -1.10
C GLY A 68 -0.71 -4.90 -0.33
N ALA A 69 -0.83 -5.84 0.60
CA ALA A 69 0.28 -6.30 1.45
C ALA A 69 0.05 -7.78 1.84
N CYS A 70 0.80 -8.27 2.84
CA CYS A 70 0.66 -9.64 3.34
C CYS A 70 -0.58 -9.81 4.26
N ASP A 71 -0.44 -10.46 5.41
CA ASP A 71 -1.55 -10.77 6.31
C ASP A 71 -2.27 -9.50 6.81
N PRO A 72 -3.59 -9.34 6.59
CA PRO A 72 -4.32 -8.12 6.91
C PRO A 72 -4.45 -7.87 8.42
N LYS A 73 -4.44 -8.91 9.26
CA LYS A 73 -4.51 -8.75 10.72
C LYS A 73 -3.21 -8.13 11.25
N MET A 74 -2.06 -8.57 10.73
CA MET A 74 -0.77 -8.01 11.08
C MET A 74 -0.63 -6.57 10.57
N GLN A 75 -1.01 -6.31 9.32
CA GLN A 75 -0.89 -4.98 8.71
C GLN A 75 -1.76 -3.94 9.43
N ARG A 76 -2.99 -4.30 9.81
CA ARG A 76 -3.85 -3.42 10.63
C ARG A 76 -3.20 -3.00 11.93
N LYS A 77 -2.48 -3.91 12.60
CA LYS A 77 -1.77 -3.59 13.84
C LYS A 77 -0.58 -2.65 13.57
N MET A 78 0.21 -2.94 12.55
CA MET A 78 1.44 -2.19 12.26
C MET A 78 1.19 -0.79 11.71
N MET A 79 0.17 -0.63 10.88
CA MET A 79 -0.15 0.65 10.24
C MET A 79 -1.04 1.54 11.11
N LYS A 80 -1.58 1.00 12.22
CA LYS A 80 -2.57 1.68 13.06
C LYS A 80 -2.14 3.09 13.45
N GLU A 81 -0.92 3.23 13.96
CA GLU A 81 -0.42 4.52 14.45
C GLU A 81 -0.34 5.56 13.35
N ALA A 82 0.07 5.17 12.13
CA ALA A 82 0.16 6.09 11.01
C ALA A 82 -1.22 6.64 10.60
N PHE A 83 -2.27 5.82 10.69
CA PHE A 83 -3.65 6.25 10.41
C PHE A 83 -4.28 7.02 11.58
N GLU A 84 -3.91 6.75 12.83
CA GLU A 84 -4.40 7.50 14.00
C GLU A 84 -3.74 8.87 14.15
N ALA A 85 -2.53 9.05 13.61
CA ALA A 85 -1.78 10.31 13.66
C ALA A 85 -2.03 11.25 12.46
N ALA A 86 -2.70 10.77 11.40
CA ALA A 86 -3.03 11.53 10.20
C ALA A 86 -4.16 12.53 10.43
#